data_AF-A0A959F594-F1
#
_entry.id   AF-A0A959F594-F1
#
_cell.length_a   1.000
_cell.length_b   1.000
_cell.length_c   1.000
_cell.angle_alpha   90.00
_cell.angle_beta   90.00
_cell.angle_gamma   90.00
#
_symmetry.space_group_name_H-M   'P 1'
#
loop_
_entity.id
_entity.type
_entity.pdbx_description
1 polymer ?
#
loop_
_entity_poly.entity_id
_entity_poly.type
_entity_poly.pdbx_seq_one_letter_code
_entity_poly.pdbx_strand_id
1 'polypeptide(L)'
;MNARVRQTGTLHAAAAVQQQKLPVVGKIRPGIKVPTAKARGVPGVIDAYTAGLKAGATYDDIALAMKKINGCPAYPLTPKNSPYFRVHPSDFAPGQAEKIMELYATKRPGDSQPHLYSFPVVFPSDDIDIVFREQFEA
;
A
#
# COMPACT_ATOMS: atom_id res chain seq x y z
N MET A 1 -30.49 -56.88 -33.35
CA MET A 1 -30.13 -56.34 -32.03
C MET A 1 -28.78 -55.64 -32.19
N ASN A 2 -28.74 -54.31 -32.07
CA ASN A 2 -27.53 -53.51 -32.36
C ASN A 2 -27.03 -52.86 -31.06
N ALA A 3 -25.78 -53.13 -30.68
CA ALA A 3 -25.09 -52.39 -29.62
C ALA A 3 -24.01 -51.51 -30.25
N ARG A 4 -24.20 -50.19 -30.21
CA ARG A 4 -23.17 -49.20 -30.52
C ARG A 4 -22.43 -48.84 -29.23
N VAL A 5 -21.16 -49.21 -29.12
CA VAL A 5 -20.27 -48.71 -28.07
C VAL A 5 -19.71 -47.37 -28.54
N ARG A 6 -20.05 -46.29 -27.83
CA ARG A 6 -19.38 -44.99 -27.98
C ARG A 6 -18.40 -44.83 -26.82
N GLN A 7 -17.12 -44.96 -27.11
CA GLN A 7 -16.06 -44.56 -26.19
C GLN A 7 -15.67 -43.11 -26.52
N THR A 8 -16.32 -42.16 -25.86
CA THR A 8 -15.86 -40.75 -25.83
C THR A 8 -14.94 -40.58 -24.63
N GLY A 9 -13.65 -40.83 -24.84
CA GLY A 9 -12.61 -40.36 -23.93
C GLY A 9 -12.22 -38.94 -24.33
N THR A 10 -12.69 -37.95 -23.59
CA THR A 10 -12.09 -36.61 -23.61
C THR A 10 -11.29 -36.49 -22.31
N LEU A 11 -9.97 -36.45 -22.47
CA LEU A 11 -8.99 -36.23 -21.41
C LEU A 11 -9.44 -35.05 -20.54
N HIS A 12 -9.64 -35.30 -19.24
CA HIS A 12 -9.85 -34.22 -18.28
C HIS A 12 -8.63 -33.31 -18.33
N ALA A 13 -8.89 -32.03 -18.62
CA ALA A 13 -7.89 -30.99 -18.71
C ALA A 13 -6.93 -31.05 -17.51
N ALA A 14 -5.65 -30.90 -17.83
CA ALA A 14 -4.55 -30.81 -16.90
C ALA A 14 -4.92 -30.00 -15.66
N ALA A 15 -4.50 -30.51 -14.51
CA ALA A 15 -4.56 -29.90 -13.19
C ALA A 15 -4.56 -28.37 -13.28
N ALA A 16 -5.74 -27.77 -13.09
CA ALA A 16 -5.79 -26.38 -12.71
C ALA A 16 -4.91 -26.27 -11.47
N VAL A 17 -3.82 -25.50 -11.54
CA VAL A 17 -3.05 -25.13 -10.37
C VAL A 17 -4.06 -24.48 -9.44
N GLN A 18 -4.51 -25.26 -8.46
CA GLN A 18 -5.39 -24.80 -7.43
C GLN A 18 -4.49 -23.85 -6.65
N GLN A 19 -4.51 -22.56 -7.00
CA GLN A 19 -3.76 -21.53 -6.31
C GLN A 19 -4.12 -21.69 -4.84
N GLN A 20 -3.21 -22.29 -4.07
CA GLN A 20 -3.36 -22.44 -2.64
C GLN A 20 -3.48 -21.01 -2.13
N LYS A 21 -4.69 -20.65 -1.69
CA LYS A 21 -4.93 -19.33 -1.11
C LYS A 21 -4.12 -19.29 0.16
N LEU A 22 -3.03 -18.53 0.14
CA LEU A 22 -2.26 -18.22 1.34
C LEU A 22 -3.22 -17.76 2.44
N PRO A 23 -3.10 -18.29 3.67
CA PRO A 23 -3.94 -17.86 4.77
C PRO A 23 -3.69 -16.36 5.03
N VAL A 24 -4.71 -15.53 4.76
CA VAL A 24 -4.61 -14.08 4.98
C VAL A 24 -4.91 -13.78 6.45
N VAL A 25 -3.86 -13.54 7.24
CA VAL A 25 -3.98 -13.21 8.68
C VAL A 25 -4.45 -11.77 8.91
N GLY A 26 -4.33 -10.88 7.91
CA GLY A 26 -4.75 -9.49 8.04
C GLY A 26 -4.65 -8.72 6.73
N LYS A 27 -5.15 -7.49 6.73
CA LYS A 27 -5.10 -6.61 5.56
C LYS A 27 -4.47 -5.27 5.91
N ILE A 28 -3.29 -5.01 5.33
CA ILE A 28 -2.60 -3.72 5.42
C ILE A 28 -3.47 -2.66 4.73
N ARG A 29 -3.70 -1.53 5.42
CA ARG A 29 -4.45 -0.38 4.88
C ARG A 29 -3.48 0.73 4.50
N PRO A 30 -3.77 1.51 3.45
CA PRO A 30 -3.04 2.74 3.20
C PRO A 30 -3.28 3.71 4.36
N GLY A 31 -2.22 4.19 4.98
CA GLY A 31 -2.28 5.12 6.11
C GLY A 31 -1.53 6.41 5.80
N ILE A 32 -2.05 7.53 6.30
CA ILE A 32 -1.36 8.83 6.31
C ILE A 32 -1.46 9.43 7.71
N LYS A 33 -0.52 10.31 8.08
CA LYS A 33 -0.67 11.13 9.27
C LYS A 33 -1.31 12.46 8.89
N VAL A 34 -2.38 12.86 9.58
CA VAL A 34 -3.10 14.13 9.35
C VAL A 34 -3.11 14.99 10.62
N PRO A 35 -3.21 16.32 10.51
CA PRO A 35 -3.34 17.18 11.69
C PRO A 35 -4.56 16.81 12.53
N THR A 36 -4.36 16.71 13.85
CA THR A 36 -5.44 16.47 14.83
C THR A 36 -6.42 17.63 14.83
N ALA A 37 -7.66 17.40 15.29
CA ALA A 37 -8.67 18.47 15.37
C ALA A 37 -8.17 19.69 16.17
N LYS A 38 -7.44 19.44 17.27
CA LYS A 38 -6.81 20.49 18.09
C LYS A 38 -5.75 21.25 17.30
N ALA A 39 -4.85 20.53 16.62
CA ALA A 39 -3.78 21.16 15.83
C ALA A 39 -4.33 21.98 14.65
N ARG A 40 -5.43 21.54 14.02
CA ARG A 40 -6.09 22.28 12.92
C ARG A 40 -6.64 23.65 13.34
N GLY A 41 -6.98 23.83 14.62
CA GLY A 41 -7.46 25.11 15.14
C GLY A 41 -6.36 26.13 15.40
N VAL A 42 -5.09 25.74 15.32
CA VAL A 42 -3.96 26.63 15.58
C VAL A 42 -3.54 27.32 14.27
N PRO A 43 -3.51 28.67 14.22
CA PRO A 43 -3.08 29.40 13.04
C PRO A 43 -1.68 28.98 12.56
N GLY A 44 -1.50 28.84 11.25
CA GLY A 44 -0.21 28.46 10.63
C GLY A 44 0.13 26.97 10.65
N VAL A 45 -0.59 26.14 11.41
CA VAL A 45 -0.30 24.69 11.47
C VAL A 45 -0.61 23.98 10.15
N ILE A 46 -1.71 24.35 9.49
CA ILE A 46 -2.07 23.78 8.18
C ILE A 46 -1.05 24.17 7.12
N ASP A 47 -0.52 25.40 7.19
CA ASP A 47 0.47 25.89 6.23
C ASP A 47 1.79 25.15 6.40
N ALA A 48 2.27 24.98 7.63
CA ALA A 48 3.47 24.18 7.92
C ALA A 48 3.32 22.72 7.48
N TYR A 49 2.16 22.11 7.74
CA TYR A 49 1.85 20.75 7.29
C TYR A 49 1.86 20.64 5.75
N THR A 50 1.19 21.57 5.07
CA THR A 50 1.08 21.57 3.61
C THR A 50 2.42 21.86 2.93
N ALA A 51 3.21 22.78 3.49
CA ALA A 51 4.55 23.10 3.00
C ALA A 51 5.48 21.88 3.12
N GLY A 52 5.46 21.18 4.24
CA GLY A 52 6.26 19.97 4.43
C GLY A 52 5.86 18.83 3.50
N LEU A 53 4.55 18.64 3.27
CA LEU A 53 4.08 17.68 2.26
C LEU A 53 4.58 18.01 0.85
N LYS A 54 4.55 19.30 0.46
CA LYS A 54 5.04 19.75 -0.86
C LYS A 54 6.56 19.60 -0.99
N ALA A 55 7.29 19.79 0.11
CA ALA A 55 8.74 19.65 0.14
C ALA A 55 9.21 18.18 0.13
N GLY A 56 8.30 17.21 0.24
CA GLY A 56 8.68 15.82 0.40
C GLY A 56 9.39 15.56 1.74
N ALA A 57 8.97 16.23 2.82
CA ALA A 57 9.50 16.02 4.17
C ALA A 57 8.80 14.85 4.89
N THR A 58 9.53 14.14 5.75
CA THR A 58 8.94 13.05 6.53
C THR A 58 7.85 13.56 7.48
N TYR A 59 6.88 12.72 7.85
CA TYR A 59 5.85 13.15 8.79
C TYR A 59 6.39 13.57 10.17
N ASP A 60 7.56 13.05 10.55
CA ASP A 60 8.17 13.39 11.83
C ASP A 60 8.86 14.77 11.77
N ASP A 61 9.49 15.11 10.65
CA ASP A 61 10.00 16.47 10.39
C ASP A 61 8.86 17.48 10.31
N ILE A 62 7.76 17.11 9.65
CA ILE A 62 6.54 17.93 9.59
C ILE A 62 5.99 18.17 10.99
N ALA A 63 5.89 17.12 11.81
CA ALA A 63 5.43 17.23 13.19
C ALA A 63 6.37 18.13 14.02
N LEU A 64 7.69 18.03 13.82
CA LEU A 64 8.66 18.89 14.50
C LEU A 64 8.50 20.36 14.09
N ALA A 65 8.30 20.64 12.81
CA ALA A 65 8.03 21.98 12.32
C ALA A 65 6.73 22.56 12.89
N MET A 66 5.65 21.76 12.93
CA MET A 66 4.37 22.16 13.53
C MET A 66 4.52 22.49 15.02
N LYS A 67 5.30 21.72 15.79
CA LYS A 67 5.53 21.94 17.23
C LYS A 67 6.21 23.27 17.55
N LYS A 68 6.90 23.89 16.59
CA LYS A 68 7.50 25.23 16.77
C LYS A 68 6.46 26.34 16.77
N ILE A 69 5.22 26.06 16.35
CA ILE A 69 4.12 27.03 16.33
C ILE A 69 3.50 27.11 17.73
N ASN A 70 3.41 28.33 18.26
CA ASN A 70 2.83 28.56 19.59
C ASN A 70 1.40 28.01 19.67
N GLY A 71 1.09 27.26 20.73
CA GLY A 71 -0.21 26.62 20.93
C GLY A 71 -0.42 25.28 20.19
N CYS A 72 0.56 24.81 19.41
CA CYS A 72 0.49 23.49 18.78
C CYS A 72 0.59 22.36 19.85
N PRO A 73 -0.26 21.32 19.82
CA PRO A 73 -0.19 20.23 20.78
C PRO A 73 1.06 19.37 20.61
N ALA A 74 1.48 18.69 21.68
CA ALA A 74 2.66 17.80 21.68
C ALA A 74 2.58 16.66 20.65
N TYR A 75 1.37 16.21 20.30
CA TYR A 75 1.11 15.21 19.26
C TYR A 75 0.21 15.84 18.18
N PRO A 76 0.80 16.58 17.22
CA PRO A 76 0.02 17.37 16.27
C PRO A 76 -0.60 16.55 15.15
N LEU A 77 -0.11 15.33 14.91
CA LEU A 77 -0.57 14.44 13.86
C LEU A 77 -1.20 13.16 14.42
N THR A 78 -2.17 12.61 13.69
CA THR A 78 -2.83 11.33 14.00
C THR A 78 -2.92 10.45 12.75
N PRO A 79 -2.77 9.12 12.85
CA PRO A 79 -2.94 8.23 11.72
C PRO A 79 -4.39 8.22 11.22
N LYS A 80 -4.57 8.18 9.90
CA LYS A 80 -5.86 8.05 9.23
C LYS A 80 -5.71 7.15 8.00
N ASN A 81 -6.71 6.29 7.79
CA ASN A 81 -6.79 5.49 6.58
C ASN A 81 -6.98 6.39 5.35
N SER A 82 -6.24 6.09 4.29
CA SER A 82 -6.29 6.72 2.97
C SER A 82 -6.87 5.74 1.95
N PRO A 83 -7.56 6.21 0.91
CA PRO A 83 -8.06 5.33 -0.17
C PRO A 83 -6.94 4.69 -1.01
N TYR A 84 -5.73 5.25 -0.98
CA TYR A 84 -4.57 4.79 -1.73
C TYR A 84 -3.28 5.00 -0.94
N PHE A 85 -2.24 4.23 -1.28
CA PHE A 85 -0.90 4.35 -0.73
C PHE A 85 -0.22 5.60 -1.28
N ARG A 86 0.59 6.23 -0.43
CA ARG A 86 1.45 7.33 -0.83
C ARG A 86 2.87 6.82 -0.94
N VAL A 87 3.53 7.18 -2.02
CA VAL A 87 4.95 6.90 -2.27
C VAL A 87 5.67 8.21 -2.04
N HIS A 88 6.27 8.36 -0.88
CA HIS A 88 6.96 9.59 -0.53
C HIS A 88 8.45 9.44 -0.85
N PRO A 89 9.09 10.37 -1.59
CA PRO A 89 10.48 10.21 -2.03
C PRO A 89 11.47 9.91 -0.89
N SER A 90 11.26 10.46 0.31
CA SER A 90 12.10 10.21 1.48
C SER A 90 12.12 8.77 1.96
N ASP A 91 11.11 7.97 1.59
CA ASP A 91 10.95 6.59 2.08
C ASP A 91 11.72 5.59 1.20
N PHE A 92 12.29 6.04 0.08
CA PHE A 92 12.93 5.20 -0.93
C PHE A 92 14.30 5.76 -1.32
N ALA A 93 15.13 4.94 -1.98
CA ALA A 93 16.35 5.45 -2.59
C ALA A 93 15.99 6.43 -3.75
N PRO A 94 16.87 7.39 -4.08
CA PRO A 94 16.60 8.37 -5.14
C PRO A 94 16.14 7.72 -6.45
N GLY A 95 15.06 8.22 -7.05
CA GLY A 95 14.49 7.72 -8.31
C GLY A 95 13.58 6.50 -8.19
N GLN A 96 13.57 5.81 -7.04
CA GLN A 96 12.72 4.61 -6.85
C GLN A 96 11.25 4.98 -6.68
N ALA A 97 10.95 6.06 -5.97
CA ALA A 97 9.57 6.50 -5.75
C ALA A 97 8.85 6.79 -7.07
N GLU A 98 9.52 7.50 -7.97
CA GLU A 98 9.05 7.82 -9.31
C GLU A 98 8.82 6.53 -10.12
N LYS A 99 9.78 5.61 -10.10
CA LYS A 99 9.69 4.32 -10.79
C LYS A 99 8.54 3.45 -10.28
N ILE A 100 8.28 3.44 -8.97
CA ILE A 100 7.13 2.72 -8.38
C ILE A 100 5.82 3.32 -8.91
N MET A 101 5.71 4.65 -8.92
CA MET A 101 4.52 5.33 -9.42
C MET A 101 4.34 5.11 -10.94
N GLU A 102 5.41 5.14 -11.72
CA GLU A 102 5.38 4.88 -13.17
C GLU A 102 4.87 3.47 -13.48
N LEU A 103 5.40 2.45 -12.78
CA LEU A 103 5.10 1.05 -13.09
C LEU A 103 3.76 0.57 -12.52
N TYR A 104 3.34 1.10 -11.37
CA TYR A 104 2.24 0.50 -10.59
C TYR A 104 1.10 1.45 -10.25
N ALA A 105 1.22 2.76 -10.49
CA ALA A 105 0.10 3.66 -10.27
C ALA A 105 -0.99 3.41 -11.33
N THR A 106 -2.25 3.42 -10.89
CA THR A 106 -3.40 3.24 -11.77
C THR A 106 -4.33 4.43 -11.61
N LYS A 107 -4.93 4.89 -12.72
CA LYS A 107 -6.01 5.89 -12.70
C LYS A 107 -7.35 5.17 -12.78
N ARG A 108 -8.14 5.20 -11.71
CA ARG A 108 -9.51 4.66 -11.65
C ARG A 108 -10.54 5.75 -12.03
N PRO A 109 -11.77 5.37 -12.41
CA PRO A 109 -12.84 6.34 -12.64
C PRO A 109 -13.07 7.23 -11.41
N GLY A 110 -13.04 8.55 -11.60
CA GLY A 110 -13.19 9.54 -10.53
C GLY A 110 -11.87 10.07 -9.94
N ASP A 111 -10.73 9.46 -10.27
CA ASP A 111 -9.44 9.99 -9.83
C ASP A 111 -9.00 11.19 -10.66
N SER A 112 -8.48 12.21 -10.00
CA SER A 112 -7.83 13.33 -10.67
C SER A 112 -6.47 12.94 -11.27
N GLN A 113 -5.75 12.02 -10.64
CA GLN A 113 -4.40 11.58 -11.01
C GLN A 113 -4.18 10.08 -10.69
N PRO A 114 -3.17 9.42 -11.29
CA PRO A 114 -2.84 8.04 -10.94
C PRO A 114 -2.46 7.89 -9.46
N HIS A 115 -2.93 6.81 -8.84
CA HIS A 115 -2.68 6.48 -7.45
C HIS A 115 -2.21 5.03 -7.28
N LEU A 116 -1.43 4.77 -6.23
CA LEU A 116 -0.99 3.42 -5.89
C LEU A 116 -2.02 2.73 -4.99
N TYR A 117 -2.80 1.80 -5.54
CA TYR A 117 -3.84 1.09 -4.78
C TYR A 117 -3.37 -0.21 -4.14
N SER A 118 -2.24 -0.74 -4.60
CA SER A 118 -1.62 -1.97 -4.15
C SER A 118 -0.12 -1.77 -4.12
N PHE A 119 0.52 -2.15 -3.03
CA PHE A 119 1.98 -2.09 -2.94
C PHE A 119 2.56 -3.32 -3.66
N PRO A 120 3.43 -3.15 -4.68
CA PRO A 120 4.11 -4.27 -5.31
C PRO A 120 5.10 -4.87 -4.30
N VAL A 121 4.87 -6.12 -3.91
CA VAL A 121 5.84 -6.87 -3.11
C VAL A 121 6.59 -7.80 -4.07
N VAL A 122 7.90 -7.62 -4.16
CA VAL A 122 8.78 -8.51 -4.91
C VAL A 122 9.50 -9.38 -3.89
N PHE A 123 9.30 -10.69 -3.99
CA PHE A 123 10.02 -11.64 -3.17
C PHE A 123 11.34 -12.03 -3.85
N PRO A 124 12.40 -12.30 -3.07
CA PRO A 124 13.69 -12.71 -3.62
C PRO A 124 13.67 -14.10 -4.26
N SER A 125 12.62 -14.88 -3.99
CA SER A 125 12.35 -16.17 -4.59
C SER A 125 10.84 -16.32 -4.80
N ASP A 126 10.45 -17.10 -5.81
CA ASP A 126 9.09 -17.58 -6.06
C ASP A 126 8.77 -18.88 -5.30
N ASP A 127 9.76 -19.48 -4.62
CA ASP A 127 9.58 -20.62 -3.74
C ASP A 127 8.88 -20.19 -2.45
N ILE A 128 7.64 -20.67 -2.29
CA ILE A 128 6.78 -20.34 -1.15
C ILE A 128 7.39 -20.80 0.18
N ASP A 129 8.17 -21.88 0.18
CA ASP A 129 8.83 -22.42 1.38
C ASP A 129 10.02 -21.55 1.77
N ILE A 130 10.68 -20.91 0.80
CA ILE A 130 11.73 -19.91 1.08
C ILE A 130 11.10 -18.61 1.59
N VAL A 131 9.97 -18.19 1.03
CA VAL A 131 9.29 -16.94 1.40
C VAL A 131 8.58 -17.03 2.75
N PHE A 132 7.99 -18.19 3.08
CA PHE A 132 7.16 -18.39 4.27
C PHE A 132 7.71 -19.45 5.24
N ARG A 133 9.01 -19.76 5.18
CA ARG A 133 9.66 -20.84 5.96
C ARG A 133 9.23 -20.92 7.42
N GLU A 134 9.09 -19.77 8.10
CA GLU A 134 8.73 -19.70 9.52
C GLU A 134 7.22 -19.87 9.82
N GLN A 135 6.33 -19.91 8.81
CA GLN A 135 4.88 -20.01 9.00
C GLN A 135 4.33 -21.44 8.92
N PHE A 136 5.13 -22.41 8.48
CA PHE A 136 4.69 -23.80 8.29
C PHE A 136 5.48 -24.84 9.10
N GLU A 137 6.48 -24.42 9.88
CA GLU A 137 7.08 -25.29 10.92
C GLU A 137 6.16 -25.31 12.14
N ALA A 138 5.26 -26.29 12.20
CA ALA A 138 4.45 -26.66 13.36
C ALA A 138 4.80 -28.07 13.82
#